data_AF-A0A9J6GCW3-F1
#
_entry.id   AF-A0A9J6GCW3-F1
#
_cell.length_a   1.000
_cell.length_b   1.000
_cell.length_c   1.000
_cell.angle_alpha   90.00
_cell.angle_beta   90.00
_cell.angle_gamma   90.00
#
_symmetry.space_group_name_H-M   'P 1'
#
loop_
_entity.id
_entity.type
_entity.pdbx_description
1 polymer ?
#
loop_
_entity_poly.entity_id
_entity_poly.type
_entity_poly.pdbx_seq_one_letter_code
_entity_poly.pdbx_strand_id
1 'polypeptide(L)'
;MQLPEFQIVSIEHNIEDEEIVERILGQNNINAGKEDIELMKTWKRKAGKTAVTNTGKQAYEQMKERKHLYVGWTRCPVFDNTFVPMCVKCAKIGHTEIHCPADNAKFHCVRCARRHYYKHCNAAEECCAEEDAYHTMMSFHCPVYLQKRKEIIQRILVQMEHP
;
A
#
# COMPACT_ATOMS: atom_id res chain seq x y z
N MET A 1 -5.57 -14.47 9.00
CA MET A 1 -4.71 -14.39 7.81
C MET A 1 -4.83 -12.97 7.27
N GLN A 2 -3.74 -12.30 6.90
CA GLN A 2 -3.81 -10.97 6.29
C GLN A 2 -4.04 -11.15 4.78
N LEU A 3 -5.04 -10.48 4.20
CA LEU A 3 -5.29 -10.49 2.76
C LEU A 3 -4.58 -9.30 2.10
N PRO A 4 -4.17 -9.43 0.83
CA PRO A 4 -3.63 -8.30 0.09
C PRO A 4 -4.74 -7.27 -0.18
N GLU A 5 -4.40 -6.01 0.01
CA GLU A 5 -5.32 -4.89 -0.15
C GLU A 5 -5.03 -4.13 -1.47
N PHE A 6 -6.10 -3.78 -2.18
CA PHE A 6 -6.06 -2.85 -3.31
C PHE A 6 -6.79 -1.56 -2.95
N GLN A 7 -6.23 -0.44 -3.42
CA GLN A 7 -6.90 0.84 -3.47
C GLN A 7 -7.38 1.10 -4.90
N ILE A 8 -8.67 1.38 -5.07
CA ILE A 8 -9.31 1.71 -6.34
C ILE A 8 -9.72 3.18 -6.28
N VAL A 9 -9.22 4.01 -7.18
CA VAL A 9 -9.44 5.47 -7.14
C VAL A 9 -10.32 5.95 -8.30
N SER A 10 -10.90 7.14 -8.12
CA SER A 10 -11.73 7.80 -9.15
C SER A 10 -12.99 7.02 -9.52
N ILE A 11 -13.61 6.34 -8.55
CA ILE A 11 -14.95 5.77 -8.70
C ILE A 11 -15.97 6.92 -8.73
N GLU A 12 -17.01 6.83 -9.54
CA GLU A 12 -18.03 7.89 -9.61
C GLU A 12 -18.77 8.05 -8.26
N HIS A 13 -19.16 9.28 -7.92
CA HIS A 13 -19.75 9.58 -6.60
C HIS A 13 -21.14 8.97 -6.39
N ASN A 14 -21.85 8.67 -7.47
CA ASN A 14 -23.20 8.10 -7.50
C ASN A 14 -23.21 6.57 -7.45
N ILE A 15 -22.05 5.91 -7.50
CA ILE A 15 -21.95 4.46 -7.33
C ILE A 15 -21.98 4.18 -5.84
N GLU A 16 -23.00 3.45 -5.39
CA GLU A 16 -23.14 3.06 -3.99
C GLU A 16 -22.13 1.97 -3.60
N ASP A 17 -21.77 1.91 -2.32
CA ASP A 17 -20.69 1.05 -1.84
C ASP A 17 -21.01 -0.44 -2.09
N GLU A 18 -22.27 -0.82 -1.95
CA GLU A 18 -22.78 -2.17 -2.17
C GLU A 18 -22.63 -2.64 -3.62
N GLU A 19 -22.60 -1.71 -4.58
CA GLU A 19 -22.50 -2.02 -6.01
C GLU A 19 -21.04 -2.16 -6.49
N ILE A 20 -20.06 -1.68 -5.72
CA ILE A 20 -18.66 -1.57 -6.16
C ILE A 20 -18.11 -2.94 -6.55
N VAL A 21 -18.26 -3.94 -5.68
CA VAL A 21 -17.74 -5.30 -5.91
C VAL A 21 -18.46 -5.96 -7.09
N GLU A 22 -19.78 -5.79 -7.19
CA GLU A 22 -20.57 -6.35 -8.29
C GLU A 22 -20.13 -5.79 -9.65
N ARG A 23 -19.92 -4.48 -9.72
CA ARG A 23 -19.40 -3.81 -10.92
C ARG A 23 -17.99 -4.26 -11.25
N ILE A 24 -17.11 -4.39 -10.26
CA ILE A 24 -15.75 -4.89 -10.47
C ILE A 24 -15.77 -6.28 -11.13
N LEU A 25 -16.53 -7.23 -10.56
CA LEU A 25 -16.61 -8.60 -11.06
C LEU A 25 -17.28 -8.65 -12.45
N GLY A 26 -18.40 -7.93 -12.62
CA GLY A 26 -19.18 -7.96 -13.86
C GLY A 26 -18.56 -7.23 -15.05
N GLN A 27 -17.66 -6.25 -14.81
CA GLN A 27 -17.15 -5.36 -15.88
C GLN A 27 -15.67 -5.60 -16.24
N ASN A 28 -14.93 -6.42 -15.48
CA ASN A 28 -13.48 -6.55 -15.65
C ASN A 28 -13.01 -7.95 -16.07
N ASN A 29 -13.94 -8.87 -16.30
CA ASN A 29 -13.67 -10.28 -16.63
C ASN A 29 -12.67 -10.89 -15.63
N ILE A 30 -12.88 -10.63 -14.33
CA ILE A 30 -12.04 -11.19 -13.26
C ILE A 30 -12.60 -12.56 -12.93
N ASN A 31 -11.77 -13.59 -13.06
CA ASN A 31 -12.13 -14.95 -12.62
C ASN A 31 -12.01 -15.02 -11.09
N ALA A 32 -13.02 -14.53 -10.37
CA ALA A 32 -13.12 -14.50 -8.92
C ALA A 32 -14.60 -14.40 -8.49
N GLY A 33 -14.92 -14.92 -7.30
CA GLY A 33 -16.24 -14.83 -6.68
C GLY A 33 -16.42 -13.55 -5.85
N LYS A 34 -17.63 -13.36 -5.27
CA LYS A 34 -17.90 -12.24 -4.34
C LYS A 34 -17.11 -12.40 -3.03
N GLU A 35 -16.85 -13.65 -2.64
CA GLU A 35 -16.04 -14.04 -1.49
C GLU A 35 -14.56 -13.69 -1.64
N ASP A 36 -14.08 -13.49 -2.89
CA ASP A 36 -12.70 -13.14 -3.17
C ASP A 36 -12.43 -11.64 -3.12
N ILE A 37 -13.45 -10.79 -3.02
CA ILE A 37 -13.29 -9.34 -2.98
C ILE A 37 -14.20 -8.75 -1.91
N GLU A 38 -13.60 -8.30 -0.82
CA GLU A 38 -14.31 -7.67 0.29
C GLU A 38 -14.03 -6.16 0.30
N LEU A 39 -15.09 -5.34 0.27
CA LEU A 39 -14.98 -3.89 0.39
C LEU A 39 -14.73 -3.51 1.86
N MET A 40 -13.59 -2.90 2.15
CA MET A 40 -13.18 -2.55 3.51
C MET A 40 -13.66 -1.17 3.93
N LYS A 41 -13.51 -0.18 3.04
CA LYS A 41 -13.84 1.22 3.31
C LYS A 41 -13.89 2.03 2.03
N THR A 42 -14.68 3.10 2.07
CA THR A 42 -14.71 4.12 1.03
C THR A 42 -14.55 5.52 1.62
N TRP A 43 -14.09 6.45 0.80
CA TRP A 43 -14.13 7.87 1.14
C TRP A 43 -14.20 8.73 -0.12
N LYS A 44 -14.78 9.93 0.01
CA LYS A 44 -14.87 10.90 -1.09
C LYS A 44 -13.55 11.67 -1.25
N ARG A 45 -13.18 11.96 -2.50
CA ARG A 45 -12.10 12.85 -2.95
C ARG A 45 -12.68 13.79 -4.00
N LYS A 46 -11.94 14.86 -4.33
CA LYS A 46 -12.34 15.79 -5.40
C LYS A 46 -12.52 15.10 -6.76
N ALA A 47 -11.71 14.08 -7.03
CA ALA A 47 -11.70 13.34 -8.30
C ALA A 47 -12.62 12.09 -8.30
N GLY A 48 -13.50 11.94 -7.32
CA GLY A 48 -14.37 10.76 -7.18
C GLY A 48 -14.27 10.10 -5.80
N LYS A 49 -14.81 8.89 -5.68
CA LYS A 49 -14.72 8.01 -4.53
C LYS A 49 -13.46 7.14 -4.62
N THR A 50 -12.87 6.84 -3.49
CA THR A 50 -11.81 5.83 -3.35
C THR A 50 -12.37 4.67 -2.55
N ALA A 51 -12.08 3.45 -2.98
CA ALA A 51 -12.38 2.21 -2.26
C ALA A 51 -11.09 1.49 -1.88
N VAL A 52 -11.08 0.82 -0.73
CA VAL A 52 -10.06 -0.18 -0.39
C VAL A 52 -10.73 -1.53 -0.28
N THR A 53 -10.16 -2.54 -0.93
CA THR A 53 -10.69 -3.90 -0.97
C THR A 53 -9.65 -4.90 -0.49
N ASN A 54 -10.05 -5.84 0.36
CA ASN A 54 -9.33 -7.10 0.57
C ASN A 54 -9.57 -8.01 -0.63
N THR A 55 -8.54 -8.73 -1.06
CA THR A 55 -8.63 -9.57 -2.26
C THR A 55 -8.05 -10.96 -2.05
N GLY A 56 -8.72 -11.98 -2.58
CA GLY A 56 -8.18 -13.31 -2.78
C GLY A 56 -6.98 -13.28 -3.74
N LYS A 57 -6.12 -14.30 -3.69
CA LYS A 57 -4.88 -14.36 -4.50
C LYS A 57 -5.17 -14.17 -6.00
N GLN A 58 -6.15 -14.91 -6.51
CA GLN A 58 -6.50 -14.90 -7.92
C GLN A 58 -7.09 -13.55 -8.37
N ALA A 59 -7.93 -12.91 -7.54
CA ALA A 59 -8.44 -11.57 -7.79
C ALA A 59 -7.30 -10.54 -7.76
N TYR A 60 -6.39 -10.65 -6.78
CA TYR A 60 -5.25 -9.77 -6.62
C TYR A 60 -4.33 -9.77 -7.85
N GLU A 61 -3.89 -10.94 -8.32
CA GLU A 61 -3.01 -11.07 -9.48
C GLU A 61 -3.63 -10.45 -10.74
N GLN A 62 -4.93 -10.72 -10.94
CA GLN A 62 -5.71 -10.19 -12.06
C GLN A 62 -5.89 -8.67 -12.00
N MET A 63 -6.16 -8.09 -10.83
CA MET A 63 -6.27 -6.65 -10.64
C MET A 63 -4.92 -5.96 -10.83
N LYS A 64 -3.84 -6.56 -10.31
CA LYS A 64 -2.47 -6.05 -10.43
C LYS A 64 -2.01 -5.92 -11.88
N GLU A 65 -2.25 -6.95 -12.67
CA GLU A 65 -1.87 -6.99 -14.09
C GLU A 65 -2.58 -5.90 -14.90
N ARG A 66 -3.87 -5.68 -14.63
CA ARG A 66 -4.70 -4.69 -15.35
C ARG A 66 -4.32 -3.24 -15.05
N LYS A 67 -3.82 -2.94 -13.84
CA LYS A 67 -3.52 -1.57 -13.34
C LYS A 67 -4.72 -0.62 -13.22
N HIS A 68 -5.88 -1.00 -13.76
CA HIS A 68 -7.13 -0.28 -13.65
C HIS A 68 -8.31 -1.25 -13.73
N LEU A 69 -9.45 -0.82 -13.20
CA LEU A 69 -10.72 -1.52 -13.26
C LEU A 69 -11.81 -0.59 -13.77
N TYR A 70 -12.76 -1.12 -14.50
CA TYR A 70 -14.01 -0.45 -14.79
C TYR A 70 -14.95 -0.57 -13.60
N VAL A 71 -15.47 0.55 -13.13
CA VAL A 71 -16.53 0.63 -12.13
C VAL A 71 -17.55 1.63 -12.65
N GLY A 72 -18.69 1.13 -13.12
CA GLY A 72 -19.65 1.94 -13.89
C GLY A 72 -19.12 2.23 -15.30
N TRP A 73 -19.06 3.50 -15.68
CA TRP A 73 -18.50 3.93 -16.97
C TRP A 73 -17.07 4.47 -16.84
N THR A 74 -16.50 4.38 -15.64
CA THR A 74 -15.21 4.99 -15.33
C THR A 74 -14.11 3.95 -15.24
N ARG A 75 -12.97 4.25 -15.88
CA ARG A 75 -11.73 3.50 -15.76
C ARG A 75 -10.97 3.98 -14.52
N CYS A 76 -11.05 3.22 -13.45
CA CYS A 76 -10.52 3.51 -12.13
C CYS A 76 -9.10 2.90 -11.97
N PRO A 77 -8.05 3.71 -11.76
CA PRO A 77 -6.72 3.19 -11.45
C PRO A 77 -6.70 2.35 -10.16
N VAL A 78 -5.88 1.31 -10.12
CA VAL A 78 -5.68 0.48 -8.92
C VAL A 78 -4.24 0.48 -8.43
N PHE A 79 -4.07 0.47 -7.11
CA PHE A 79 -2.76 0.51 -6.46
C PHE A 79 -2.69 -0.48 -5.30
N ASP A 80 -1.53 -1.11 -5.10
CA ASP A 80 -1.25 -1.88 -3.89
C ASP A 80 -1.45 -0.97 -2.66
N ASN A 81 -2.35 -1.37 -1.75
CA ASN A 81 -2.60 -0.66 -0.49
C ASN A 81 -1.83 -1.26 0.69
N THR A 82 -0.87 -2.14 0.43
CA THR A 82 -0.01 -2.71 1.48
C THR A 82 0.95 -1.66 2.05
N PHE A 83 0.79 -1.36 3.33
CA PHE A 83 1.67 -0.46 4.07
C PHE A 83 2.96 -1.18 4.49
N VAL A 84 4.10 -0.53 4.28
CA VAL A 84 5.39 -0.98 4.83
C VAL A 84 5.79 -0.05 5.97
N PRO A 85 5.85 -0.53 7.22
CA PRO A 85 6.17 0.35 8.35
C PRO A 85 7.62 0.84 8.27
N MET A 86 7.82 2.10 8.64
CA MET A 86 9.14 2.68 8.88
C MET A 86 9.33 2.87 10.39
N CYS A 87 10.43 2.34 10.91
CA CYS A 87 10.74 2.45 12.33
C CYS A 87 11.24 3.85 12.66
N VAL A 88 10.48 4.59 13.49
CA VAL A 88 10.85 5.96 13.92
C VAL A 88 12.06 6.02 14.84
N LYS A 89 12.48 4.87 15.40
CA LYS A 89 13.67 4.74 16.25
C LYS A 89 14.93 4.58 15.42
N CYS A 90 14.98 3.61 14.50
CA CYS A 90 16.20 3.28 13.76
C CYS A 90 16.19 3.74 12.29
N ALA A 91 15.12 4.39 11.83
CA ALA A 91 14.94 4.85 10.45
C ALA A 91 15.06 3.72 9.39
N LYS A 92 14.75 2.47 9.76
CA LYS A 92 14.74 1.34 8.81
C LYS A 92 13.31 0.94 8.45
N ILE A 93 13.15 0.46 7.22
CA ILE A 93 11.88 -0.02 6.67
C ILE A 93 11.63 -1.48 7.10
N GLY A 94 10.36 -1.85 7.29
CA GLY A 94 9.91 -3.22 7.51
C GLY A 94 9.57 -3.58 8.96
N HIS A 95 9.67 -2.62 9.90
CA HIS A 95 9.22 -2.82 11.29
C HIS A 95 8.83 -1.49 11.95
N THR A 96 8.12 -1.57 13.07
CA THR A 96 7.75 -0.42 13.91
C THR A 96 8.72 -0.28 15.08
N GLU A 97 8.67 0.83 15.81
CA GLU A 97 9.51 1.05 17.01
C GLU A 97 9.34 -0.05 18.07
N ILE A 98 8.11 -0.54 18.25
CA ILE A 98 7.77 -1.60 19.21
C ILE A 98 8.54 -2.90 18.91
N HIS A 99 8.81 -3.17 17.63
CA HIS A 99 9.53 -4.35 17.16
C HIS A 99 10.95 -4.01 16.69
N CYS A 100 11.52 -2.90 17.15
CA CYS A 100 12.85 -2.47 16.74
C CYS A 100 13.94 -3.36 17.39
N PRO A 101 14.78 -4.05 16.59
CA PRO A 101 15.85 -4.88 17.12
C PRO A 101 17.06 -4.07 17.61
N ALA A 102 17.05 -2.75 17.43
CA ALA A 102 18.15 -1.88 17.83
C ALA A 102 18.06 -1.53 19.33
N ASP A 103 19.20 -1.52 20.00
CA ASP A 103 19.31 -1.03 21.38
C ASP A 103 18.74 0.38 21.56
N ASN A 104 18.28 0.69 22.77
CA ASN A 104 17.70 2.00 23.10
C ASN A 104 18.65 3.19 22.86
N ALA A 105 19.96 2.97 22.66
CA ALA A 105 20.93 4.03 22.38
C ALA A 105 21.11 4.37 20.88
N LYS A 106 20.46 3.63 19.97
CA LYS A 106 20.63 3.72 18.51
C LYS A 106 19.44 4.42 17.84
N PHE A 107 19.31 5.72 18.07
CA PHE A 107 18.32 6.56 17.37
C PHE A 107 18.89 7.12 16.06
N HIS A 108 18.15 6.97 14.97
CA HIS A 108 18.43 7.61 13.69
C HIS A 108 17.23 8.45 13.27
N CYS A 109 17.51 9.63 12.75
CA CYS A 109 16.48 10.56 12.31
C CYS A 109 15.81 10.04 11.02
N VAL A 110 14.48 9.93 11.03
CA VAL A 110 13.68 9.58 9.82
C VAL A 110 13.63 10.67 8.73
N ARG A 111 14.33 11.79 8.93
CA ARG A 111 14.44 12.85 7.91
C ARG A 111 15.78 12.81 7.19
N CYS A 112 16.87 12.64 7.93
CA CYS A 112 18.23 12.78 7.40
C CYS A 112 19.15 11.59 7.71
N ALA A 113 18.63 10.51 8.29
CA ALA A 113 19.35 9.28 8.66
C ALA A 113 20.54 9.45 9.64
N ARG A 114 20.78 10.64 10.21
CA ARG A 114 21.84 10.89 11.19
C ARG A 114 21.40 10.56 12.62
N ARG A 115 22.37 10.42 13.53
CA ARG A 115 22.13 10.07 14.94
C ARG A 115 21.57 11.23 15.76
N HIS A 116 20.26 11.43 15.69
CA HIS A 116 19.48 12.31 16.58
C HIS A 116 17.99 11.96 16.49
N TYR A 117 17.21 12.45 17.46
CA TYR A 117 15.76 12.32 17.41
C TYR A 117 15.15 13.30 16.41
N TYR A 118 14.16 12.87 15.62
CA TYR A 118 13.66 13.64 14.47
C TYR A 118 13.15 15.06 14.82
N LYS A 119 12.68 15.28 16.05
CA LYS A 119 12.24 16.60 16.53
C LYS A 119 13.38 17.62 16.65
N HIS A 120 14.64 17.16 16.64
CA HIS A 120 15.85 17.98 16.69
C HIS A 120 16.59 18.03 15.35
N CYS A 121 15.92 17.64 14.25
CA CYS A 121 16.52 17.64 12.93
C CYS A 121 16.45 19.03 12.29
N ASN A 122 17.63 19.56 11.94
CA ASN A 122 17.79 20.84 11.23
C ASN A 122 18.25 20.66 9.77
N ALA A 123 18.16 19.45 9.21
CA ALA A 123 18.55 19.19 7.83
C ALA A 123 17.53 19.82 6.85
N ALA A 124 18.03 20.51 5.83
CA ALA A 124 17.21 21.16 4.81
C ALA A 124 16.72 20.20 3.71
N GLU A 125 17.37 19.04 3.53
CA GLU A 125 17.06 18.09 2.46
C GLU A 125 16.97 16.63 2.91
N GLU A 126 16.27 15.88 2.06
CA GLU A 126 15.64 14.58 2.26
C GLU A 126 16.60 13.43 1.97
N CYS A 127 16.62 12.41 2.84
CA CYS A 127 17.44 11.21 2.64
C CYS A 127 16.57 10.00 2.28
N CYS A 128 17.03 9.20 1.32
CA CYS A 128 17.00 7.76 1.46
C CYS A 128 18.43 7.23 1.54
N ALA A 129 18.64 6.17 2.33
CA ALA A 129 19.94 5.65 2.72
C ALA A 129 20.74 4.94 1.59
N GLU A 130 20.46 5.26 0.32
CA GLU A 130 21.23 4.85 -0.86
C GLU A 130 21.72 6.09 -1.60
N GLU A 131 22.95 6.03 -2.12
CA GLU A 131 23.76 7.21 -2.45
C GLU A 131 23.22 8.15 -3.57
N ASP A 132 22.11 7.82 -4.24
CA ASP A 132 21.61 8.62 -5.39
C ASP A 132 20.08 8.84 -5.40
N ALA A 133 19.42 8.72 -4.25
CA ALA A 133 17.95 8.83 -4.17
C ALA A 133 17.47 10.23 -3.76
N TYR A 134 17.15 11.10 -4.72
CA TYR A 134 16.48 12.39 -4.49
C TYR A 134 14.97 12.22 -4.20
N HIS A 135 14.62 11.74 -3.01
CA HIS A 135 13.23 11.72 -2.56
C HIS A 135 13.09 11.67 -1.04
N THR A 136 11.95 12.16 -0.53
CA THR A 136 11.55 11.97 0.89
C THR A 136 11.71 10.52 1.34
N MET A 137 12.07 10.33 2.61
CA MET A 137 12.19 8.99 3.20
C MET A 137 10.86 8.20 3.14
N MET A 138 9.72 8.90 3.16
CA MET A 138 8.38 8.32 2.97
C MET A 138 7.87 8.39 1.53
N SER A 139 8.74 8.64 0.56
CA SER A 139 8.34 8.69 -0.84
C SER A 139 7.74 7.34 -1.26
N PHE A 140 6.55 7.39 -1.83
CA PHE A 140 5.93 6.21 -2.47
C PHE A 140 6.73 5.70 -3.66
N HIS A 141 7.71 6.47 -4.14
CA HIS A 141 8.62 6.10 -5.22
C HIS A 141 9.97 5.57 -4.73
N CYS A 142 10.17 5.43 -3.40
CA CYS A 142 11.39 4.87 -2.84
C CYS A 142 11.64 3.43 -3.32
N PRO A 143 12.74 3.13 -4.02
CA PRO A 143 13.02 1.79 -4.52
C PRO A 143 13.05 0.73 -3.40
N VAL A 144 13.65 1.07 -2.25
CA VAL A 144 13.72 0.19 -1.07
C VAL A 144 12.31 -0.07 -0.50
N TYR A 145 11.47 0.96 -0.42
CA TYR A 145 10.08 0.82 0.03
C TYR A 145 9.28 -0.08 -0.92
N LEU A 146 9.39 0.18 -2.23
CA LEU A 146 8.71 -0.59 -3.27
C LEU A 146 9.14 -2.05 -3.26
N GLN A 147 10.44 -2.32 -3.11
CA GLN A 147 10.96 -3.68 -3.01
C GLN A 147 10.45 -4.39 -1.77
N LYS A 148 10.49 -3.73 -0.60
CA LYS A 148 9.95 -4.31 0.64
C LYS A 148 8.45 -4.56 0.57
N ARG A 149 7.69 -3.68 -0.09
CA ARG A 149 6.25 -3.86 -0.31
C ARG A 149 5.99 -5.10 -1.16
N LYS A 150 6.75 -5.29 -2.24
CA LYS A 150 6.67 -6.51 -3.07
C LYS A 150 6.95 -7.77 -2.26
N GLU A 151 7.98 -7.77 -1.40
CA GLU A 151 8.29 -8.91 -0.53
C GLU A 151 7.16 -9.24 0.44
N ILE A 152 6.54 -8.23 1.07
CA ILE A 152 5.43 -8.43 2.00
C ILE A 152 4.22 -9.03 1.26
N ILE A 153 3.88 -8.45 0.11
CA ILE A 153 2.80 -8.97 -0.74
C ILE A 153 3.09 -10.42 -1.12
N GLN A 154 4.31 -10.73 -1.57
CA GLN A 154 4.66 -12.09 -1.97
C GLN A 154 4.51 -13.09 -0.80
N ARG A 155 4.91 -12.70 0.42
CA ARG A 155 4.72 -13.54 1.61
C ARG A 155 3.24 -13.78 1.90
N ILE A 156 2.41 -12.74 1.80
CA ILE A 156 0.96 -12.85 1.96
C ILE A 156 0.41 -13.85 0.93
N LEU A 157 0.75 -13.69 -0.35
CA LEU A 157 0.26 -14.56 -1.42
C LEU A 157 0.67 -16.03 -1.23
N VAL A 158 1.89 -16.30 -0.76
CA VAL A 158 2.37 -17.68 -0.47
C VAL A 158 1.61 -18.28 0.72
N GLN A 159 1.32 -17.50 1.76
CA GLN A 159 0.56 -17.96 2.92
C GLN A 159 -0.89 -18.34 2.57
N MET A 160 -1.43 -17.80 1.47
CA MET A 160 -2.78 -18.14 0.98
C MET A 160 -2.83 -19.47 0.21
N GLU A 161 -1.68 -20.02 -0.21
CA GLU A 161 -1.63 -21.31 -0.93
C GLU A 161 -1.69 -22.53 0.00
N HIS A 162 -1.52 -22.32 1.30
CA HIS A 162 -1.48 -23.38 2.31
C HIS A 162 -2.53 -23.07 3.38
N PRO A 163 -3.83 -23.35 3.08
CA PRO A 163 -4.93 -23.11 4.02
C PRO A 163 -4.86 -23.98 5.28
#